data_AF-A0A0J7L8S0-F1
#
_entry.id   AF-A0A0J7L8S0-F1
#
_cell.length_a   1.000
_cell.length_b   1.000
_cell.length_c   1.000
_cell.angle_alpha   90.00
_cell.angle_beta   90.00
_cell.angle_gamma   90.00
#
_symmetry.space_group_name_H-M   'P 1'
#
loop_
_entity.id
_entity.type
_entity.pdbx_description
1 polymer ?
#
loop_
_entity_poly.entity_id
_entity_poly.type
_entity_poly.pdbx_seq_one_letter_code
_entity_poly.pdbx_strand_id
1 'polypeptide(L)'
;MLRDGYYMSPTEAQEELEEVQTDLRKRDDEYEKETSSTLVQDPETGVIRKTTKTSALMLLSRIFLQAFTLTFLAEWGDRSQLTTIILAAREDVYGVILGGILGHSFCTGLAVLGGRIIAQRISVRTVTIIGGLVFLLFALTALFVNPVEDV
;
A
#
# COMPACT_ATOMS: atom_id res chain seq x y z
N MET A 1 -7.49 -14.90 11.80
CA MET A 1 -6.08 -14.51 12.06
C MET A 1 -5.36 -15.46 13.03
N LEU A 2 -5.60 -15.43 14.35
CA LEU A 2 -4.85 -16.30 15.28
C LEU A 2 -5.09 -17.80 15.05
N ARG A 3 -6.34 -18.21 14.84
CA ARG A 3 -6.69 -19.59 14.50
C ARG A 3 -6.01 -20.03 13.20
N ASP A 4 -6.16 -19.23 12.15
CA ASP A 4 -5.59 -19.53 10.82
C ASP A 4 -4.06 -19.61 10.88
N GLY A 5 -3.40 -18.67 11.57
CA GLY A 5 -1.95 -18.70 11.77
C GLY A 5 -1.47 -19.89 12.60
N TYR A 6 -2.28 -20.39 13.54
CA TYR A 6 -1.94 -21.59 14.32
C TYR A 6 -2.00 -22.87 13.46
N TYR A 7 -3.04 -23.01 12.64
CA TYR A 7 -3.22 -24.19 11.77
C TYR A 7 -2.44 -24.13 10.45
N MET A 8 -1.97 -22.95 10.01
CA MET A 8 -1.11 -22.83 8.83
C MET A 8 0.16 -23.64 8.99
N SER A 9 0.36 -24.62 8.12
CA SER A 9 1.67 -25.25 8.01
C SER A 9 2.67 -24.26 7.40
N PRO A 10 3.96 -24.26 7.79
CA PRO A 10 4.95 -23.37 7.20
C PRO A 10 5.06 -23.50 5.67
N THR A 11 4.76 -24.68 5.14
CA THR A 11 4.85 -25.02 3.72
C THR A 11 3.67 -24.47 2.94
N GLU A 12 2.44 -24.64 3.44
CA GLU A 12 1.20 -24.16 2.80
C GLU A 12 1.17 -22.63 2.71
N ALA A 13 1.53 -21.92 3.78
CA ALA A 13 1.60 -20.46 3.76
C ALA A 13 2.68 -19.93 2.79
N GLN A 14 3.70 -20.73 2.51
CA GLN A 14 4.74 -20.39 1.54
C GLN A 14 4.28 -20.68 0.11
N GLU A 15 3.55 -21.77 -0.11
CA GLU A 15 2.98 -22.16 -1.39
C GLU A 15 1.92 -21.16 -1.87
N GLU A 16 1.00 -20.73 -0.99
CA GLU A 16 0.01 -19.69 -1.31
C GLU A 16 0.66 -18.36 -1.68
N LEU A 17 1.74 -17.97 -0.99
CA LEU A 17 2.49 -16.77 -1.31
C LEU A 17 3.18 -16.86 -2.68
N GLU A 18 3.78 -18.01 -2.98
CA GLU A 18 4.49 -18.24 -4.22
C GLU A 18 3.52 -18.25 -5.41
N GLU A 19 2.32 -18.81 -5.24
CA GLU A 19 1.24 -18.75 -6.21
C GLU A 19 0.83 -17.29 -6.47
N VAL A 20 0.54 -16.51 -5.42
CA VAL A 20 0.16 -15.09 -5.56
C VAL A 20 1.27 -14.26 -6.20
N GLN A 21 2.54 -14.51 -5.85
CA GLN A 21 3.68 -13.82 -6.47
C GLN A 21 3.79 -14.15 -7.96
N THR A 22 3.56 -15.41 -8.33
CA THR A 22 3.59 -15.86 -9.72
C THR A 22 2.46 -15.23 -10.53
N ASP A 23 1.25 -15.16 -9.96
CA ASP A 23 0.09 -14.51 -10.57
C ASP A 23 0.28 -13.01 -10.76
N LEU A 24 0.82 -12.31 -9.76
CA LEU A 24 1.14 -10.90 -9.87
C LEU A 24 2.21 -10.64 -10.94
N ARG A 25 3.28 -11.45 -10.97
CA ARG A 25 4.33 -11.32 -11.99
C ARG A 25 3.80 -11.58 -13.40
N LYS A 26 2.94 -12.59 -13.57
CA LYS A 26 2.29 -12.87 -14.84
C LYS A 26 1.42 -11.71 -15.32
N ARG A 27 0.64 -11.10 -14.41
CA ARG A 27 -0.13 -9.90 -14.74
C ARG A 27 0.77 -8.73 -15.13
N ASP A 28 1.86 -8.50 -14.42
CA ASP A 28 2.81 -7.43 -14.73
C ASP A 28 3.45 -7.64 -16.12
N ASP A 29 3.83 -8.88 -16.46
CA ASP A 29 4.33 -9.25 -17.78
C ASP A 29 3.27 -9.06 -18.89
N GLU A 30 2.01 -9.42 -18.60
CA GLU A 30 0.88 -9.16 -19.50
C GLU A 30 0.68 -7.66 -19.74
N TYR A 31 0.78 -6.83 -18.69
CA TYR A 31 0.69 -5.37 -18.80
C TYR A 31 1.86 -4.76 -19.58
N GLU A 32 3.10 -5.25 -19.39
CA GLU A 32 4.26 -4.82 -20.19
C GLU A 32 4.10 -5.18 -21.66
N LYS A 33 3.54 -6.37 -21.96
CA LYS A 33 3.28 -6.83 -23.31
C LYS A 33 2.16 -6.04 -23.99
N GLU A 34 1.07 -5.75 -23.28
CA GLU A 34 -0.04 -4.93 -23.77
C GLU A 34 0.44 -3.50 -24.07
N THR A 35 1.25 -2.93 -23.17
CA THR A 35 1.94 -1.64 -23.33
C THR A 35 2.89 -1.64 -24.55
N SER A 36 3.66 -2.71 -24.77
CA SER A 36 4.57 -2.83 -25.92
C SER A 36 3.86 -3.13 -27.24
N SER A 37 2.66 -3.74 -27.20
CA SER A 37 1.87 -4.10 -28.38
C SER A 37 1.07 -2.94 -28.98
N THR A 38 1.12 -1.75 -28.39
CA THR A 38 0.64 -0.49 -29.02
C THR A 38 1.59 -0.01 -30.13
N LEU A 39 2.11 -0.96 -30.92
CA LEU A 39 2.78 -0.75 -32.19
C LEU A 39 1.71 -0.96 -33.27
N VAL A 40 1.18 0.13 -33.82
CA VAL A 40 0.25 0.06 -34.96
C VAL A 40 1.01 -0.54 -36.14
N GLN A 41 0.76 -1.81 -36.44
CA GLN A 41 1.20 -2.44 -37.67
C GLN A 41 0.19 -2.05 -38.74
N ASP A 42 0.49 -0.99 -39.48
CA ASP A 42 -0.29 -0.56 -40.64
C ASP A 42 -0.04 -1.54 -41.79
N PRO A 43 -0.99 -2.42 -42.15
CA PRO A 43 -0.75 -3.51 -43.09
C PRO A 43 -0.57 -3.03 -44.54
N GLU A 44 -0.84 -1.75 -44.85
CA GLU A 44 -0.81 -1.24 -46.24
C GLU A 44 0.52 -0.60 -46.66
N THR A 45 1.43 -0.26 -45.74
CA THR A 45 2.63 0.52 -46.08
C THR A 45 3.97 -0.17 -45.79
N GLY A 46 4.00 -1.29 -45.08
CA GLY A 46 5.23 -2.02 -44.77
C GLY A 46 6.25 -1.23 -43.92
N VAL A 47 5.88 -0.05 -43.42
CA VAL A 47 6.74 0.81 -42.62
C VAL A 47 6.45 0.59 -41.14
N ILE A 48 7.41 0.01 -40.42
CA ILE A 48 7.37 -0.08 -38.95
C ILE A 48 7.66 1.32 -38.37
N ARG A 49 6.62 2.06 -37.98
CA ARG A 49 6.79 3.28 -37.16
C ARG A 49 6.84 2.89 -35.67
N LYS A 50 8.01 3.01 -35.05
CA LYS A 50 8.11 3.04 -33.58
C LYS A 50 7.59 4.38 -33.08
N THR A 51 6.31 4.46 -32.72
CA THR A 51 5.80 5.58 -31.92
C THR A 51 6.18 5.33 -30.47
N THR A 52 7.41 5.70 -30.11
CA THR A 52 7.86 5.76 -28.71
C THR A 52 7.24 6.98 -28.04
N LYS A 53 5.97 6.93 -27.66
CA LYS A 53 5.41 7.93 -26.74
C LYS A 53 4.56 7.23 -25.68
N THR A 54 4.86 7.58 -24.42
CA THR A 54 4.02 7.48 -23.21
C THR A 54 3.79 6.13 -22.51
N SER A 55 4.81 5.29 -22.33
CA SER A 55 4.71 4.11 -21.42
C SER A 55 5.05 4.43 -19.95
N ALA A 56 6.17 5.12 -19.68
CA ALA A 56 6.56 5.45 -18.30
C ALA A 56 5.51 6.30 -17.57
N LEU A 57 4.87 7.24 -18.27
CA LEU A 57 3.79 8.07 -17.72
C LEU A 57 2.53 7.26 -17.42
N MET A 58 2.22 6.21 -18.19
CA MET A 58 1.05 5.34 -17.94
C MET A 58 1.30 4.37 -16.78
N LEU A 59 2.48 3.76 -16.69
CA LEU A 59 2.85 2.90 -15.56
C LEU A 59 2.98 3.70 -14.26
N LEU A 60 3.66 4.86 -14.31
CA LEU A 60 3.69 5.79 -13.18
C LEU A 60 2.28 6.23 -12.80
N SER A 61 1.41 6.56 -13.77
CA SER A 61 0.03 6.94 -13.49
C SER A 61 -0.79 5.82 -12.86
N ARG A 62 -0.65 4.56 -13.30
CA ARG A 62 -1.36 3.42 -12.69
C ARG A 62 -0.88 3.10 -11.29
N ILE A 63 0.43 2.97 -11.08
CA ILE A 63 1.02 2.70 -9.76
C ILE A 63 0.68 3.85 -8.80
N PHE A 64 0.79 5.09 -9.29
CA PHE A 64 0.40 6.27 -8.53
C PHE A 64 -1.09 6.23 -8.16
N LEU A 65 -1.99 5.97 -9.11
CA LEU A 65 -3.42 5.95 -8.86
C LEU A 65 -3.80 4.83 -7.89
N GLN A 66 -3.17 3.65 -8.00
CA GLN A 66 -3.37 2.54 -7.08
C GLN A 66 -2.89 2.88 -5.67
N ALA A 67 -1.65 3.36 -5.53
CA ALA A 67 -1.08 3.75 -4.24
C ALA A 67 -1.84 4.92 -3.61
N PHE A 68 -2.22 5.91 -4.42
CA PHE A 68 -3.06 7.04 -4.02
C PHE A 68 -4.41 6.56 -3.53
N THR A 69 -5.14 5.76 -4.30
CA THR A 69 -6.48 5.28 -3.91
C THR A 69 -6.41 4.43 -2.64
N LEU A 70 -5.42 3.53 -2.54
CA LEU A 70 -5.23 2.70 -1.34
C LEU A 70 -4.95 3.56 -0.11
N THR A 71 -4.02 4.51 -0.21
CA THR A 71 -3.62 5.37 0.91
C THR A 71 -4.72 6.36 1.28
N PHE A 72 -5.36 6.97 0.28
CA PHE A 72 -6.45 7.92 0.46
C PHE A 72 -7.63 7.29 1.16
N LEU A 73 -8.06 6.09 0.75
CA LEU A 73 -9.16 5.38 1.41
C LEU A 73 -8.77 4.89 2.80
N ALA A 74 -7.52 4.45 3.00
CA ALA A 74 -7.03 4.03 4.31
C ALA A 74 -7.02 5.18 5.33
N GLU A 75 -6.66 6.38 4.88
CA GLU A 75 -6.55 7.58 5.73
C GLU A 75 -7.83 8.44 5.73
N TRP A 76 -8.87 8.05 4.98
CA TRP A 76 -10.07 8.87 4.82
C TRP A 76 -10.83 8.99 6.15
N GLY A 77 -10.93 10.23 6.66
CA GLY A 77 -11.65 10.51 7.90
C GLY A 77 -10.90 10.11 9.16
N ASP A 78 -9.57 9.93 9.08
CA ASP A 78 -8.76 9.71 10.27
C ASP A 78 -8.69 10.95 11.18
N ARG A 79 -8.46 10.72 12.48
CA ARG A 79 -8.31 11.77 13.50
C ARG A 79 -7.16 12.74 13.20
N SER A 80 -6.14 12.28 12.48
CA SER A 80 -5.06 13.14 12.00
C SER A 80 -5.58 14.28 11.11
N GLN A 81 -6.63 14.07 10.31
CA GLN A 81 -7.21 15.11 9.45
C GLN A 81 -7.87 16.22 10.26
N LEU A 82 -8.70 15.87 11.25
CA LEU A 82 -9.33 16.85 12.14
C LEU A 82 -8.28 17.61 12.96
N THR A 83 -7.26 16.91 13.46
CA THR A 83 -6.15 17.52 14.20
C THR A 83 -5.40 18.54 13.33
N THR A 84 -5.15 18.21 12.06
CA THR A 84 -4.48 19.10 11.11
C THR A 84 -5.31 20.34 10.82
N ILE A 85 -6.64 20.20 10.64
CA ILE A 85 -7.55 21.34 10.42
C ILE A 85 -7.57 22.26 11.64
N ILE A 86 -7.67 21.70 12.85
CA ILE A 86 -7.68 22.48 14.09
C ILE A 86 -6.33 23.21 14.27
N LEU A 87 -5.22 22.53 13.98
CA LEU A 87 -3.89 23.13 14.08
C LEU A 87 -3.70 24.25 13.05
N ALA A 88 -4.12 24.04 11.80
CA ALA A 88 -4.09 25.07 10.76
C ALA A 88 -5.02 26.25 11.05
N ALA A 89 -6.09 26.06 11.82
CA ALA A 89 -6.97 27.14 12.27
C ALA A 89 -6.35 27.99 13.39
N ARG A 90 -5.37 27.45 14.13
CA ARG A 90 -4.72 28.13 15.26
C ARG A 90 -3.34 28.70 14.94
N GLU A 91 -2.62 28.08 14.01
CA GLU A 91 -1.23 28.38 13.66
C GLU A 91 -1.11 28.78 12.19
N ASP A 92 0.12 29.09 11.74
CA ASP A 92 0.38 29.40 10.34
C ASP A 92 0.08 28.20 9.41
N VAL A 93 -0.86 28.42 8.50
CA VAL A 93 -1.37 27.39 7.58
C VAL A 93 -0.25 26.80 6.71
N TYR A 94 0.70 27.61 6.25
CA TYR A 94 1.80 27.13 5.41
C TYR A 94 2.77 26.26 6.21
N GLY A 95 3.05 26.63 7.46
CA GLY A 95 3.84 25.84 8.39
C GLY A 95 3.22 24.48 8.69
N VAL A 96 1.91 24.45 8.93
CA VAL A 96 1.16 23.20 9.19
C VAL A 96 1.13 22.29 7.97
N ILE A 97 0.88 22.84 6.78
CA ILE A 97 0.89 22.06 5.53
C ILE A 97 2.29 21.49 5.27
N LEU A 98 3.34 22.31 5.39
CA LEU A 98 4.71 21.86 5.14
C LEU A 98 5.15 20.79 6.15
N GLY A 99 4.88 21.01 7.43
CA GLY A 99 5.16 20.05 8.49
C GLY A 99 4.40 18.74 8.30
N GLY A 100 3.11 18.82 7.95
CA GLY A 100 2.27 17.65 7.66
C GLY A 100 2.79 16.85 6.47
N ILE A 101 3.14 17.50 5.36
CA ILE A 101 3.71 16.85 4.19
C ILE A 101 5.02 16.15 4.55
N LEU A 102 5.94 16.83 5.24
CA LEU A 102 7.24 16.25 5.62
C LEU A 102 7.07 15.07 6.58
N GLY A 103 6.23 15.22 7.60
CA GLY A 103 5.92 14.17 8.57
C GLY A 103 5.30 12.94 7.93
N HIS A 104 4.25 13.11 7.12
CA HIS A 104 3.61 12.01 6.40
C HIS A 104 4.54 11.36 5.38
N SER A 105 5.35 12.15 4.66
CA SER A 105 6.34 11.62 3.71
C SER A 105 7.36 10.74 4.41
N PHE A 106 7.85 11.17 5.57
CA PHE A 106 8.80 10.40 6.37
C PHE A 106 8.17 9.12 6.93
N CYS A 107 6.97 9.23 7.53
CA CYS A 107 6.24 8.08 8.07
C CYS A 107 5.94 7.03 6.99
N THR A 108 5.41 7.47 5.85
CA THR A 108 5.10 6.59 4.70
C THR A 108 6.37 5.97 4.13
N GLY A 109 7.44 6.76 3.98
CA GLY A 109 8.73 6.27 3.50
C GLY A 109 9.29 5.17 4.41
N LEU A 110 9.25 5.36 5.73
CA LEU A 110 9.66 4.34 6.68
C LEU A 110 8.76 3.10 6.65
N ALA A 111 7.45 3.27 6.52
CA ALA A 111 6.51 2.16 6.44
C ALA A 111 6.78 1.29 5.19
N VAL A 112 7.04 1.91 4.03
CA VAL A 112 7.35 1.20 2.78
C VAL A 112 8.69 0.48 2.87
N LEU A 113 9.74 1.16 3.34
CA LEU A 113 11.07 0.55 3.47
C LEU A 113 11.10 -0.56 4.53
N GLY A 114 10.52 -0.30 5.70
CA GLY A 114 10.40 -1.28 6.78
C GLY A 114 9.55 -2.47 6.37
N GLY A 115 8.40 -2.23 5.74
CA GLY A 115 7.52 -3.27 5.21
C GLY A 115 8.24 -4.15 4.20
N ARG A 116 9.02 -3.57 3.27
CA ARG A 116 9.84 -4.33 2.33
C ARG A 116 10.86 -5.25 3.02
N ILE A 117 11.56 -4.74 4.04
CA ILE A 117 12.55 -5.52 4.79
C ILE A 117 11.89 -6.67 5.56
N ILE A 118 10.77 -6.39 6.23
CA ILE A 118 9.99 -7.37 6.99
C ILE A 118 9.48 -8.47 6.04
N ALA A 119 8.90 -8.09 4.90
CA ALA A 119 8.36 -9.04 3.92
C ALA A 119 9.43 -9.99 3.35
N GLN A 120 10.68 -9.55 3.27
CA GLN A 120 11.79 -10.39 2.79
C GLN A 120 12.39 -11.31 3.86
N ARG A 121 12.13 -11.06 5.15
CA ARG A 121 12.83 -11.73 6.27
C ARG A 121 11.90 -12.55 7.17
N ILE A 122 10.59 -12.29 7.15
CA ILE A 122 9.63 -12.88 8.07
C ILE A 122 8.53 -13.61 7.28
N SER A 123 8.21 -14.84 7.69
CA SER A 123 7.15 -15.64 7.05
C SER A 123 5.75 -15.09 7.33
N VAL A 124 4.81 -15.26 6.40
CA VAL A 124 3.42 -14.81 6.55
C VAL A 124 2.74 -15.39 7.79
N ARG A 125 3.03 -16.64 8.14
CA ARG A 125 2.52 -17.25 9.37
C ARG A 125 2.86 -16.40 10.61
N THR A 126 4.11 -15.94 10.69
CA THR A 126 4.58 -15.11 11.82
C THR A 126 3.85 -13.77 11.84
N VAL A 127 3.71 -13.12 10.68
CA VAL A 127 2.97 -11.85 10.56
C VAL A 127 1.51 -12.01 10.99
N THR A 128 0.84 -13.09 10.56
CA THR A 128 -0.56 -13.37 10.89
C THR A 128 -0.78 -13.64 12.38
N ILE A 129 0.13 -14.39 13.03
CA ILE A 129 0.06 -14.66 14.47
C ILE A 129 0.31 -13.37 15.26
N ILE A 130 1.38 -12.63 14.95
CA ILE A 130 1.71 -11.38 15.65
C ILE A 130 0.59 -10.36 15.45
N GLY A 131 0.10 -10.18 14.22
CA GLY A 131 -1.00 -9.27 13.92
C GLY A 131 -2.26 -9.62 14.70
N GLY A 132 -2.62 -10.90 14.79
CA GLY A 132 -3.76 -11.34 15.59
C GLY A 132 -3.56 -11.16 17.10
N LEU A 133 -2.33 -11.32 17.61
CA LEU A 133 -2.02 -11.08 19.03
C LEU A 133 -2.07 -9.58 19.36
N VAL A 134 -1.50 -8.72 18.51
CA VAL A 134 -1.60 -7.26 18.64
C VAL A 134 -3.06 -6.82 18.58
N PHE A 135 -3.86 -7.40 17.69
CA PHE A 135 -5.29 -7.13 17.60
C PHE A 135 -6.04 -7.50 18.90
N LEU A 136 -5.74 -8.66 19.51
CA LEU A 136 -6.31 -9.02 20.81
C LEU A 136 -5.88 -8.06 21.92
N LEU A 137 -4.62 -7.64 21.95
CA LEU A 137 -4.14 -6.66 22.93
C LEU A 137 -4.88 -5.33 22.80
N PHE A 138 -5.08 -4.83 21.57
CA PHE A 138 -5.88 -3.63 21.34
C PHE A 138 -7.35 -3.83 21.74
N ALA A 139 -7.95 -4.97 21.41
CA ALA A 139 -9.34 -5.26 21.79
C ALA A 139 -9.53 -5.30 23.31
N LEU A 140 -8.61 -5.94 24.03
CA LEU A 140 -8.62 -5.97 25.50
C LEU A 140 -8.39 -4.57 26.08
N THR A 141 -7.42 -3.83 25.54
CA THR A 141 -7.15 -2.45 25.97
C THR A 141 -8.40 -1.59 25.77
N ALA A 142 -9.06 -1.67 24.61
CA ALA A 142 -10.28 -0.93 24.32
C ALA A 142 -11.47 -1.34 25.21
N LEU A 143 -11.52 -2.60 25.68
CA LEU A 143 -12.57 -3.09 26.58
C LEU A 143 -12.38 -2.59 28.01
N PHE A 144 -11.14 -2.53 28.50
CA PHE A 144 -10.83 -2.09 29.87
C PHE A 144 -10.64 -0.57 29.98
N VAL A 145 -10.14 0.09 28.93
CA VAL A 145 -10.04 1.54 28.84
C VAL A 145 -11.40 2.10 28.45
N ASN A 146 -12.20 2.43 29.47
CA ASN A 146 -13.44 3.20 29.29
C ASN A 146 -13.08 4.67 29.00
N PRO A 147 -13.49 5.26 27.87
CA PRO A 147 -13.37 6.70 27.63
C PRO A 147 -14.58 7.43 28.25
N VAL A 148 -14.65 7.46 29.58
CA VAL A 148 -15.64 8.21 30.39
C VAL A 148 -14.89 8.53 31.70
N GLU A 149 -14.51 9.74 32.11
CA GLU A 149 -14.81 11.16 31.84
C GLU A 149 -13.44 11.88 31.62
N ASP A 150 -13.31 12.97 30.86
CA ASP A 150 -13.64 14.32 31.33
C ASP A 150 -14.08 15.19 30.13
N VAL A 151 -15.31 15.70 30.22
CA VAL A 151 -15.81 16.86 29.45
C VAL A 151 -15.19 18.13 30.01
#